data_AF-A0A926Y1L1-F1
#
_entry.id   AF-A0A926Y1L1-F1
#
_cell.length_a   1.000
_cell.length_b   1.000
_cell.length_c   1.000
_cell.angle_alpha   90.00
_cell.angle_beta   90.00
_cell.angle_gamma   90.00
#
_symmetry.space_group_name_H-M   'P 1'
#
loop_
_entity.id
_entity.type
_entity.pdbx_description
1 polymer ?
#
loop_
_entity_poly.entity_id
_entity_poly.type
_entity_poly.pdbx_seq_one_letter_code
_entity_poly.pdbx_strand_id
1 'polypeptide(L)' 'MIQLDATINQLQPSQEIEISRTETAYCTAERSGDGKTLRFIRYTENGKTWRVFKQSRL' A
#
# COMPACT_ATOMS: atom_id res chain seq x y z
N MET A 1 -11.98 6.68 -15.01
CA MET A 1 -10.90 6.68 -14.00
C MET A 1 -11.29 5.69 -12.91
N ILE A 2 -10.97 4.39 -13.10
CA ILE A 2 -11.46 3.24 -12.28
C ILE A 2 -10.32 2.21 -12.03
N GLN A 3 -9.11 2.43 -12.56
CA GLN A 3 -8.09 1.37 -12.66
C GLN A 3 -7.36 1.07 -11.33
N LEU A 4 -7.10 2.08 -10.49
CA LEU A 4 -6.30 1.88 -9.28
C LEU A 4 -7.05 1.06 -8.21
N ASP A 5 -8.31 1.39 -7.95
CA ASP A 5 -9.12 0.68 -6.94
C ASP A 5 -9.30 -0.79 -7.32
N ALA A 6 -9.52 -1.07 -8.62
CA ALA A 6 -9.61 -2.44 -9.12
C ALA A 6 -8.31 -3.22 -8.88
N THR A 7 -7.14 -2.60 -9.14
CA THR A 7 -5.84 -3.24 -8.89
C THR A 7 -5.58 -3.48 -7.40
N ILE A 8 -5.89 -2.50 -6.55
CA ILE A 8 -5.76 -2.64 -5.09
C ILE A 8 -6.61 -3.80 -4.57
N ASN A 9 -7.84 -3.95 -5.08
CA ASN A 9 -8.73 -5.04 -4.69
C ASN A 9 -8.21 -6.43 -5.10
N GLN A 10 -7.41 -6.50 -6.17
CA GLN A 10 -6.84 -7.76 -6.69
C GLN A 10 -5.53 -8.19 -6.01
N LEU A 11 -4.96 -7.37 -5.12
CA LEU A 11 -3.74 -7.72 -4.38
C LEU A 11 -3.93 -9.02 -3.59
N GLN A 12 -3.02 -9.97 -3.84
CA GLN A 12 -2.89 -11.21 -3.10
C GLN A 12 -2.16 -10.95 -1.77
N PRO A 13 -2.25 -11.86 -0.78
CA PRO A 13 -1.55 -11.70 0.49
C PRO A 13 -0.05 -11.42 0.31
N SER A 14 0.46 -10.48 1.10
CA SER A 14 1.84 -9.97 1.04
C SER A 14 2.23 -9.21 -0.24
N GLN A 15 1.27 -8.89 -1.12
CA GLN A 15 1.52 -8.02 -2.27
C GLN A 15 1.26 -6.56 -1.94
N GLU A 16 2.03 -5.70 -2.58
CA GLU A 16 1.82 -4.26 -2.57
C GLU A 16 1.91 -3.64 -3.96
N ILE A 17 1.30 -2.46 -4.08
CA ILE A 17 1.42 -1.60 -5.26
C ILE A 17 1.68 -0.16 -4.82
N GLU A 18 2.57 0.53 -5.52
CA GLU A 18 2.77 1.97 -5.35
C GLU A 18 1.57 2.75 -5.90
N ILE A 19 1.03 3.65 -5.07
CA ILE A 19 -0.12 4.49 -5.42
C ILE A 19 0.26 5.96 -5.65
N SER A 20 1.43 6.39 -5.15
CA SER A 20 1.95 7.75 -5.34
C SER A 20 3.41 7.83 -4.93
N ARG A 21 4.19 8.71 -5.56
CA ARG A 21 5.61 8.94 -5.27
C ARG A 21 5.99 10.42 -5.40
N THR A 22 6.93 10.84 -4.57
CA THR A 22 7.71 12.07 -4.66
C THR A 22 9.20 11.70 -4.68
N GLU A 23 10.09 12.69 -4.73
CA GLU A 23 11.54 12.45 -4.69
C GLU A 23 12.00 11.74 -3.40
N THR A 24 11.40 12.07 -2.27
CA THR A 24 11.84 11.61 -0.94
C THR A 24 10.92 10.59 -0.26
N ALA A 25 9.77 10.29 -0.86
CA ALA A 25 8.74 9.44 -0.26
C ALA A 25 7.88 8.73 -1.30
N TYR A 26 7.30 7.59 -0.94
CA TYR A 26 6.28 6.93 -1.75
C TYR A 26 5.24 6.26 -0.84
N CYS A 27 4.03 6.07 -1.36
CA CYS A 27 2.97 5.36 -0.66
C CYS A 27 2.59 4.10 -1.41
N THR A 28 2.35 3.02 -0.67
CA THR A 28 1.84 1.76 -1.22
C THR A 28 0.50 1.41 -0.59
N ALA A 29 -0.28 0.62 -1.31
CA ALA A 29 -1.35 -0.19 -0.76
C ALA A 29 -0.85 -1.63 -0.71
N GLU A 30 -0.92 -2.27 0.46
CA GLU A 30 -0.46 -3.63 0.71
C GLU A 30 -1.60 -4.48 1.27
N ARG A 31 -1.73 -5.71 0.76
CA ARG A 31 -2.57 -6.73 1.36
C ARG A 31 -1.74 -7.49 2.40
N SER A 32 -2.19 -7.49 3.65
CA SER A 32 -1.49 -8.19 4.74
C SER A 32 -1.27 -9.68 4.42
N GLY A 33 -0.27 -10.30 5.04
CA GLY A 33 0.06 -11.71 4.79
C GLY A 33 -1.06 -12.71 5.14
N ASP A 34 -2.00 -12.33 6.01
CA ASP A 34 -3.20 -13.12 6.30
C ASP A 34 -4.37 -12.86 5.31
N GLY A 35 -4.20 -11.92 4.37
CA GLY A 35 -5.19 -11.55 3.37
C GLY A 35 -6.38 -10.73 3.87
N LYS A 36 -6.43 -10.37 5.16
CA LYS A 36 -7.64 -9.78 5.77
C LYS A 36 -7.64 -8.27 5.88
N THR A 37 -6.46 -7.66 5.75
CA THR A 37 -6.28 -6.23 5.95
C THR A 37 -5.67 -5.61 4.71
N LEU A 38 -6.21 -4.47 4.31
CA LEU A 38 -5.57 -3.57 3.37
C LEU A 38 -4.86 -2.47 4.18
N ARG A 39 -3.54 -2.32 3.99
CA ARG A 39 -2.70 -1.35 4.67
C ARG A 39 -2.21 -0.31 3.69
N PHE A 40 -2.34 0.97 4.03
CA PHE A 40 -1.74 2.06 3.29
C PHE A 40 -0.49 2.51 4.03
N ILE A 41 0.65 2.32 3.39
CA ILE A 41 1.97 2.49 3.97
C ILE A 41 2.64 3.67 3.30
N ARG A 42 3.24 4.56 4.09
CA ARG A 42 4.13 5.61 3.57
C ARG A 42 5.56 5.24 3.91
N TYR A 43 6.40 5.25 2.89
CA TYR A 43 7.84 5.09 2.99
C TYR A 43 8.52 6.46 2.84
N THR A 44 9.57 6.68 3.61
CA THR A 44 10.41 7.88 3.61
C THR A 44 11.88 7.47 3.59
N GLU A 45 12.77 8.43 3.29
CA GLU A 45 14.22 8.19 3.23
C GLU A 45 14.60 7.03 2.29
N ASN A 46 13.97 6.98 1.11
CA ASN A 46 14.14 5.90 0.12
C ASN A 46 13.84 4.50 0.68
N GLY A 47 12.81 4.40 1.54
CA GLY A 47 12.34 3.13 2.08
C GLY A 47 12.99 2.72 3.41
N LYS A 48 13.91 3.51 3.97
CA LYS A 48 14.53 3.22 5.26
C LYS A 48 13.54 3.31 6.42
N THR A 49 12.58 4.22 6.32
CA THR A 49 11.55 4.43 7.33
C THR A 49 10.18 4.27 6.70
N TRP A 50 9.25 3.67 7.45
CA TRP A 50 7.88 3.47 6.98
C TRP A 50 6.86 3.56 8.12
N ARG A 51 5.62 3.89 7.77
CA ARG A 51 4.48 3.85 8.70
C ARG A 51 3.19 3.48 7.99
N VAL A 52 2.35 2.68 8.64
CA VAL A 52 0.96 2.48 8.24
C VAL A 52 0.17 3.71 8.67
N PHE A 53 -0.38 4.48 7.73
CA PHE A 53 -1.16 5.68 8.05
C PHE A 53 -2.68 5.46 7.91
N LYS A 54 -3.09 4.39 7.25
CA LYS A 54 -4.48 3.93 7.19
C LYS A 54 -4.53 2.42 7.02
N GLN A 55 -5.52 1.79 7.63
CA GLN A 55 -5.83 0.37 7.42
C GLN A 55 -7.34 0.17 7.36
N SER A 56 -7.77 -0.83 6.61
CA SER A 56 -9.15 -1.28 6.52
C SER A 56 -9.18 -2.79 6.58
N ARG A 57 -10.07 -3.32 7.42
CA ARG A 57 -10.32 -4.75 7.51
C ARG A 57 -11.44 -5.09 6.52
N LEU A 58 -11.24 -6.13 5.72
CA LEU A 58 -12.28 -6.71 4.89
C LEU A 58 -13.20 -7.63 5.69
#